data_AF-A0A076HGT3-F1
#
_entry.id   AF-A0A076HGT3-F1
#
_cell.length_a   1.000
_cell.length_b   1.000
_cell.length_c   1.000
_cell.angle_alpha   90.00
_cell.angle_beta   90.00
_cell.angle_gamma   90.00
#
_symmetry.space_group_name_H-M   'P 1'
#
loop_
_entity.id
_entity.type
_entity.pdbx_description
1 polymer ?
#
loop_
_entity_poly.entity_id
_entity_poly.type
_entity_poly.pdbx_seq_one_letter_code
_entity_poly.pdbx_strand_id
1 'polypeptide(L)' 'MASSTNNNDWFQDAAAAQIRSERLERAELLNGRTAMLGFVVGVLTEALTGHGIISQISFGVFGCN' A
#
# COMPACT_ATOMS: atom_id res chain seq x y z
N MET A 1 21.47 39.66 10.31
CA MET A 1 20.74 39.30 9.08
C MET A 1 19.43 38.66 9.52
N ALA A 2 18.37 39.46 9.58
CA ALA A 2 17.13 39.09 10.25
C ALA A 2 16.02 38.79 9.24
N SER A 3 15.37 37.64 9.46
CA SER A 3 13.95 37.37 9.23
C SER A 3 13.35 37.63 7.83
N SER A 4 13.43 36.65 6.94
CA SER A 4 12.61 36.56 5.71
C SER A 4 11.87 35.21 5.56
N THR A 5 11.80 34.42 6.63
CA THR A 5 11.40 33.00 6.59
C THR A 5 9.88 32.81 6.72
N ASN A 6 9.19 33.57 7.57
CA ASN A 6 7.79 33.30 7.94
C ASN A 6 6.73 33.38 6.83
N ASN A 7 6.96 34.12 5.74
CA ASN A 7 5.95 34.29 4.67
C ASN A 7 6.04 33.23 3.56
N ASN A 8 7.21 32.62 3.36
CA ASN A 8 7.43 31.67 2.26
C ASN A 8 7.15 30.21 2.67
N ASP A 9 7.20 29.93 3.98
CA ASP A 9 7.01 28.59 4.53
C ASP A 9 5.55 28.14 4.44
N TRP A 10 4.59 29.01 4.77
CA TRP A 10 3.16 28.67 4.71
C TRP A 10 2.68 28.33 3.29
N PHE A 11 3.11 29.10 2.28
CA PHE A 11 2.78 28.81 0.89
C PHE A 11 3.44 27.51 0.40
N GLN A 12 4.69 27.25 0.82
CA GLN A 12 5.38 26.00 0.50
C GLN A 12 4.74 24.79 1.19
N ASP A 13 4.34 24.91 2.44
CA ASP A 13 3.64 23.85 3.18
C ASP A 13 2.26 23.56 2.59
N ALA A 14 1.50 24.60 2.23
CA ALA A 14 0.22 24.43 1.56
C ALA A 14 0.37 23.74 0.18
N ALA A 15 1.38 24.14 -0.59
CA ALA A 15 1.70 23.49 -1.87
C ALA A 15 2.20 22.04 -1.69
N ALA A 16 3.02 21.78 -0.67
CA ALA A 16 3.53 20.45 -0.34
C ALA A 16 2.41 19.51 0.13
N ALA A 17 1.46 20.01 0.92
CA ALA A 17 0.28 19.25 1.34
C ALA A 17 -0.60 18.86 0.14
N GLN A 18 -0.76 19.75 -0.83
CA GLN A 18 -1.54 19.52 -2.04
C GLN A 18 -0.89 18.49 -2.99
N ILE A 19 0.44 18.49 -3.10
CA ILE A 19 1.18 17.47 -3.86
C ILE A 19 1.08 16.11 -3.15
N ARG A 20 1.09 16.10 -1.81
CA ARG A 20 0.99 14.87 -1.01
C ARG A 20 -0.38 14.22 -1.16
N SER A 21 -1.47 14.98 -1.14
CA SER A 21 -2.83 14.43 -1.27
C SER A 21 -3.04 13.70 -2.60
N GLU A 22 -2.53 14.24 -3.71
CA GLU A 22 -2.59 13.58 -5.03
C GLU A 22 -1.81 12.25 -5.04
N ARG A 23 -0.69 12.18 -4.30
CA ARG A 23 0.08 10.93 -4.15
C ARG A 23 -0.65 9.90 -3.31
N LEU A 24 -1.37 10.35 -2.27
CA LEU A 24 -2.14 9.46 -1.41
C LEU A 24 -3.27 8.84 -2.21
N GLU A 25 -4.10 9.62 -2.92
CA GLU A 25 -5.24 9.14 -3.73
C GLU A 25 -4.82 8.03 -4.71
N ARG A 26 -3.69 8.21 -5.41
CA ARG A 26 -3.12 7.18 -6.28
C ARG A 26 -2.70 5.92 -5.51
N ALA A 27 -2.12 6.08 -4.33
CA ALA A 27 -1.75 4.96 -3.47
C ALA A 27 -2.98 4.21 -2.94
N GLU A 28 -4.09 4.88 -2.63
CA GLU A 28 -5.34 4.24 -2.18
C GLU A 28 -5.92 3.37 -3.30
N LEU A 29 -5.98 3.89 -4.52
CA LEU A 29 -6.46 3.14 -5.69
C LEU A 29 -5.56 1.95 -6.03
N LEU A 30 -4.24 2.13 -5.94
CA LEU A 30 -3.28 1.04 -6.17
C LEU A 30 -3.38 -0.04 -5.09
N ASN A 31 -3.46 0.35 -3.83
CA ASN A 31 -3.62 -0.60 -2.71
C ASN A 31 -4.97 -1.33 -2.81
N GLY A 32 -6.06 -0.63 -3.12
CA GLY A 32 -7.39 -1.21 -3.27
C GLY A 32 -7.44 -2.28 -4.37
N ARG A 33 -6.86 -1.99 -5.55
CA ARG A 33 -6.80 -2.96 -6.66
C ARG A 33 -5.92 -4.16 -6.32
N THR A 34 -4.78 -3.91 -5.68
CA THR A 34 -3.87 -4.98 -5.25
C THR A 34 -4.54 -5.88 -4.20
N ALA A 35 -5.31 -5.30 -3.27
CA ALA A 35 -6.07 -6.05 -2.29
C ALA A 35 -7.17 -6.90 -2.91
N MET A 36 -7.93 -6.37 -3.89
CA MET A 36 -8.93 -7.14 -4.62
C MET A 36 -8.30 -8.32 -5.39
N LEU A 37 -7.17 -8.09 -6.05
CA LEU A 37 -6.44 -9.16 -6.74
C LEU A 37 -5.89 -10.20 -5.76
N GLY A 38 -5.30 -9.77 -4.64
CA GLY A 38 -4.81 -10.67 -3.59
C GLY A 38 -5.92 -11.54 -3.01
N PHE A 39 -7.11 -10.98 -2.80
CA PHE A 39 -8.29 -11.74 -2.37
C PHE A 39 -8.76 -12.75 -3.42
N VAL A 40 -8.85 -12.34 -4.69
CA VAL A 40 -9.30 -13.22 -5.79
C VAL A 40 -8.32 -14.36 -6.02
N VAL A 41 -7.02 -14.07 -6.06
CA VAL A 41 -5.95 -15.09 -6.12
C VAL A 41 -6.04 -15.99 -4.89
N GLY A 42 -6.34 -15.41 -3.73
CA GLY A 42 -6.63 -16.11 -2.48
C GLY A 42 -7.68 -17.21 -2.64
N VAL A 43 -8.88 -16.81 -3.03
CA VAL A 43 -10.01 -17.73 -3.22
C VAL A 43 -9.72 -18.74 -4.34
N LEU A 44 -9.11 -18.32 -5.45
CA LEU A 44 -8.77 -19.20 -6.57
C LEU A 44 -7.80 -20.31 -6.18
N THR A 45 -6.76 -19.98 -5.42
CA THR A 45 -5.75 -20.96 -5.00
C THR A 45 -6.30 -21.91 -3.93
N GLU A 46 -7.18 -21.46 -3.06
CA GLU A 46 -7.95 -22.33 -2.15
C GLU A 46 -8.86 -23.29 -2.93
N ALA A 47 -9.58 -22.79 -3.93
CA ALA A 47 -10.48 -23.59 -4.76
C ALA A 47 -9.76 -24.65 -5.62
N LEU A 48 -8.59 -24.32 -6.17
CA LEU A 48 -7.80 -25.24 -7.01
C LEU A 48 -7.06 -26.30 -6.19
N THR A 49 -6.61 -25.95 -4.98
CA THR A 49 -5.78 -26.81 -4.14
C THR A 49 -6.62 -27.69 -3.20
N GLY A 50 -7.83 -27.25 -2.85
CA GLY A 50 -8.71 -27.93 -1.88
C GLY A 50 -8.17 -27.92 -0.43
N HIS A 51 -7.00 -27.32 -0.20
CA HIS A 51 -6.39 -27.05 1.09
C HIS A 51 -5.99 -25.57 1.08
N GLY A 52 -6.48 -24.79 2.04
CA GLY A 52 -6.31 -23.33 2.05
C GLY A 52 -4.85 -22.89 1.98
N ILE A 53 -4.59 -21.75 1.32
CA ILE A 53 -3.26 -21.11 1.16
C ILE A 53 -2.42 -21.07 2.43
N ILE A 54 -3.06 -20.91 3.59
CA ILE A 54 -2.38 -20.89 4.89
C ILE A 54 -1.57 -22.17 5.07
N SER A 55 -2.07 -23.34 4.64
CA SER A 55 -1.38 -24.61 4.76
C SER A 55 -0.13 -24.67 3.86
N GLN A 56 -0.17 -24.14 2.63
CA GLN A 56 0.97 -24.20 1.71
C GLN A 56 2.00 -23.08 1.93
N ILE A 57 1.60 -21.87 2.33
CA ILE A 57 2.56 -20.82 2.69
C ILE A 57 3.16 -21.12 4.08
N SER A 58 2.39 -21.64 5.04
CA SER A 58 2.95 -22.12 6.32
C SER A 58 3.88 -23.32 6.13
N PHE A 59 3.64 -24.21 5.17
CA PHE A 59 4.50 -25.37 4.96
C PHE A 59 5.66 -25.09 3.99
N GLY A 60 5.46 -24.23 3.00
CA GLY A 60 6.46 -23.87 1.99
C GLY A 60 7.37 -22.70 2.37
N VAL A 61 6.90 -21.75 3.19
CA VAL A 61 7.70 -20.59 3.66
C VAL A 61 8.31 -20.81 5.05
N PHE A 62 7.69 -21.62 5.92
CA PHE A 62 8.21 -21.99 7.24
C PHE A 62 8.72 -23.45 7.32
N GLY A 63 8.66 -24.21 6.22
CA GLY A 63 9.25 -25.54 6.12
C GLY A 63 10.76 -25.47 5.97
N CYS A 64 11.45 -25.11 7.05
CA CYS A 64 12.87 -25.39 7.19
C CYS A 64 13.10 -26.91 7.22
N ASN A 65 14.09 -27.34 6.46
CA ASN A 65 14.94 -28.46 6.83
C ASN A 65 16.00 -27.98 7.81
#